data_AF-A0A8S0G182-F1
#
_entry.id   AF-A0A8S0G182-F1
#
_cell.length_a   1.000
_cell.length_b   1.000
_cell.length_c   1.000
_cell.angle_alpha   90.00
_cell.angle_beta   90.00
_cell.angle_gamma   90.00
#
_symmetry.space_group_name_H-M   'P 1'
#
loop_
_entity.id
_entity.type
_entity.pdbx_description
1 polymer ?
#
loop_
_entity_poly.entity_id
_entity_poly.type
_entity_poly.pdbx_seq_one_letter_code
_entity_poly.pdbx_strand_id
1 'polypeptide(L)' 'MPSIRLADLAQQLDAELHGDGDIVITGVASMQSAQTGHITFMVNPKYREHLGLCQASAVVMTQDDLPFAKSAAR' A
#
# COMPACT_ATOMS: atom_id res chain seq x y z
N MET A 1 17.56 -9.08 5.71
CA MET A 1 16.69 -8.87 4.53
C MET A 1 16.54 -7.37 4.34
N PRO A 2 16.57 -6.85 3.11
CA PRO A 2 16.38 -5.42 2.87
C PRO A 2 14.97 -5.02 3.31
N SER A 3 14.88 -3.93 4.06
CA SER A 3 13.62 -3.30 4.44
C SER A 3 13.76 -1.80 4.29
N ILE A 4 12.66 -1.13 3.95
CA ILE A 4 12.61 0.31 3.69
C ILE A 4 11.38 0.89 4.38
N ARG A 5 11.46 2.10 4.93
CA ARG A 5 10.29 2.76 5.48
C ARG A 5 9.39 3.24 4.35
N LEU A 6 8.08 3.26 4.60
CA LEU A 6 7.11 3.63 3.61
C LEU A 6 7.31 5.08 3.12
N ALA A 7 7.72 6.01 3.99
CA ALA A 7 8.08 7.37 3.61
C ALA A 7 9.27 7.42 2.63
N ASP A 8 10.33 6.66 2.92
CA ASP A 8 11.52 6.61 2.08
C ASP A 8 11.18 5.98 0.70
N LEU A 9 10.29 4.98 0.70
CA LEU A 9 9.78 4.35 -0.52
C LEU A 9 8.90 5.30 -1.34
N ALA A 10 7.99 6.04 -0.70
CA ALA A 10 7.15 7.03 -1.35
C ALA A 10 7.99 8.12 -2.01
N GLN A 11 9.03 8.61 -1.33
CA GLN A 11 9.97 9.59 -1.87
C GLN A 11 10.74 9.06 -3.09
N GLN A 12 11.16 7.79 -3.08
CA GLN A 12 11.85 7.17 -4.23
C GLN A 12 10.94 6.97 -5.45
N LEU A 13 9.64 6.78 -5.20
CA LEU A 13 8.64 6.57 -6.25
C LEU A 13 7.98 7.88 -6.72
N ASP A 14 8.38 9.02 -6.15
CA ASP A 14 7.72 10.31 -6.34
C ASP A 14 6.19 10.22 -6.11
N ALA A 15 5.81 9.45 -5.08
CA ALA A 15 4.45 9.14 -4.72
C ALA A 15 4.00 9.94 -3.49
N GLU A 16 2.73 10.32 -3.45
CA GLU A 16 2.13 10.93 -2.28
C GLU A 16 1.84 9.86 -1.22
N LEU A 17 2.44 10.02 -0.05
CA LEU A 17 2.18 9.16 1.10
C LEU A 17 0.93 9.64 1.85
N HIS A 18 -0.07 8.78 1.96
CA HIS A 18 -1.19 8.97 2.86
C HIS A 18 -1.07 8.01 4.04
N GLY A 19 -0.97 8.57 5.26
CA GLY A 19 -0.90 7.87 6.55
C GLY A 19 0.52 7.60 7.07
N ASP A 20 0.71 6.55 7.87
CA ASP A 20 1.97 6.31 8.59
C ASP A 20 3.19 5.94 7.71
N GLY A 21 4.15 6.85 7.66
CA GLY A 21 5.39 6.71 6.91
C GLY A 21 6.48 5.87 7.58
N ASP A 22 6.35 5.58 8.88
CA ASP A 22 7.33 4.77 9.63
C ASP A 22 7.09 3.26 9.47
N ILE A 23 6.02 2.87 8.78
CA ILE A 23 5.74 1.48 8.42
C ILE A 23 6.93 0.90 7.65
N VAL A 24 7.44 -0.23 8.12
CA VAL A 24 8.55 -0.94 7.50
C VAL A 24 8.03 -1.89 6.43
N ILE A 25 8.47 -1.68 5.20
CA ILE A 25 8.21 -2.55 4.05
C ILE A 25 9.40 -3.49 3.84
N THR A 26 9.13 -4.79 3.85
CA THR A 26 10.10 -5.88 3.70
C THR A 26 10.00 -6.57 2.35
N GLY A 27 8.94 -6.33 1.58
CA GLY A 27 8.73 -6.96 0.28
C GLY A 27 7.55 -6.41 -0.50
N VAL A 28 7.39 -6.90 -1.73
CA VAL A 28 6.29 -6.58 -2.62
C VAL A 28 5.46 -7.84 -2.84
N ALA A 29 4.14 -7.73 -2.75
CA ALA A 29 3.23 -8.86 -2.96
C ALA A 29 1.96 -8.43 -3.70
N SER A 30 1.29 -9.39 -4.34
CA SER A 30 -0.03 -9.17 -4.95
C SER A 30 -1.09 -8.95 -3.87
N MET A 31 -2.18 -8.26 -4.19
CA MET A 31 -3.25 -7.95 -3.22
C MET A 31 -3.80 -9.19 -2.49
N GLN A 32 -3.79 -10.35 -3.16
CA GLN A 32 -4.27 -11.63 -2.64
C GLN A 32 -3.28 -12.33 -1.69
N SER A 33 -1.97 -12.07 -1.84
CA SER A 33 -0.91 -12.71 -1.07
C SER A 33 -0.15 -11.75 -0.16
N ALA A 34 -0.49 -10.46 -0.22
CA ALA A 34 0.12 -9.44 0.61
C ALA A 34 -0.21 -9.65 2.09
N GLN A 35 0.77 -9.37 2.92
CA GLN A 35 0.74 -9.53 4.36
C GLN A 35 1.37 -8.29 5.00
N THR A 36 1.31 -8.20 6.32
CA THR A 36 1.99 -7.14 7.07
C THR A 36 3.48 -7.12 6.71
N GLY A 37 3.98 -5.93 6.37
CA GLY A 37 5.33 -5.70 5.85
C GLY A 37 5.40 -5.70 4.32
N HIS A 38 4.36 -6.11 3.60
CA HIS A 38 4.34 -6.04 2.14
C HIS A 38 3.64 -4.77 1.63
N ILE A 39 4.18 -4.22 0.55
CA ILE A 39 3.50 -3.24 -0.29
C ILE A 39 2.85 -3.95 -1.48
N THR A 40 1.64 -3.51 -1.84
CA THR A 40 0.94 -3.99 -3.04
C THR A 40 0.54 -2.81 -3.93
N PHE A 41 0.05 -3.10 -5.13
CA PHE A 41 -0.41 -2.09 -6.08
C PHE A 41 -1.80 -2.47 -6.61
N MET A 42 -2.68 -1.47 -6.71
CA MET A 42 -4.01 -1.60 -7.27
C MET A 42 -4.14 -0.68 -8.48
N VAL A 43 -4.19 -1.28 -9.67
CA VAL A 43 -4.36 -0.54 -10.93
C VAL A 43 -5.79 -0.64 -11.48
N ASN A 44 -6.53 -1.68 -11.08
CA ASN A 44 -7.85 -1.94 -11.62
C ASN A 44 -8.94 -1.62 -10.56
N PRO A 45 -9.82 -0.64 -10.83
CA PRO A 45 -10.92 -0.25 -9.95
C PRO A 45 -11.82 -1.39 -9.49
N LYS A 46 -11.88 -2.50 -10.24
CA LYS A 46 -12.65 -3.70 -9.84
C LYS A 46 -12.15 -4.30 -8.52
N TYR A 47 -10.91 -4.05 -8.12
CA TYR A 47 -10.37 -4.55 -6.85
C TYR A 47 -10.64 -3.63 -5.65
N ARG A 48 -11.38 -2.53 -5.83
CA ARG A 48 -11.78 -1.64 -4.71
C ARG A 48 -12.52 -2.40 -3.61
N GLU A 49 -13.37 -3.36 -3.96
CA GLU A 49 -14.08 -4.21 -3.00
C GLU A 49 -13.15 -5.16 -2.23
N HIS A 50 -12.00 -5.51 -2.83
CA HIS A 50 -11.00 -6.38 -2.24
C HIS A 50 -10.01 -5.63 -1.34
N LEU A 51 -9.97 -4.29 -1.38
CA LEU A 51 -9.12 -3.47 -0.51
C LEU A 51 -9.35 -3.76 0.97
N GLY A 52 -10.61 -3.95 1.38
CA GLY A 52 -10.95 -4.26 2.78
C GLY A 52 -10.50 -5.66 3.24
N LEU A 53 -10.19 -6.56 2.31
CA LEU A 53 -9.67 -7.89 2.60
C LEU A 53 -8.14 -7.95 2.51
N CYS A 54 -7.51 -6.90 1.97
CA CYS A 54 -6.07 -6.86 1.76
C CYS A 54 -5.33 -6.72 3.10
N GLN A 55 -4.35 -7.59 3.33
CA GLN A 55 -3.50 -7.57 4.52
C GLN A 55 -2.16 -6.87 4.26
N ALA A 56 -2.03 -6.13 3.16
CA ALA A 56 -0.83 -5.33 2.88
C ALA A 56 -0.65 -4.21 3.91
N SER A 57 0.59 -3.88 4.21
CA SER A 57 0.91 -2.70 5.02
C SER A 57 0.76 -1.38 4.26
N ALA A 58 0.87 -1.42 2.93
CA ALA A 58 0.67 -0.26 2.07
C ALA A 58 0.12 -0.70 0.70
N VAL A 59 -0.69 0.17 0.09
CA VAL A 59 -1.28 -0.06 -1.23
C VAL A 59 -1.01 1.16 -2.12
N VAL A 60 -0.30 0.96 -3.22
CA VAL A 60 -0.14 1.97 -4.27
C VAL A 60 -1.41 2.01 -5.11
N MET A 61 -2.06 3.16 -5.21
CA MET A 61 -3.29 3.34 -5.98
C MET A 61 -3.36 4.74 -6.59
N THR A 62 -4.35 4.98 -7.44
CA THR A 62 -4.59 6.31 -8.01
C THR A 62 -5.37 7.18 -7.02
N GLN A 63 -5.32 8.49 -7.18
CA GLN A 63 -6.01 9.44 -6.30
C GLN A 63 -7.54 9.24 -6.29
N ASP A 64 -8.12 8.80 -7.41
CA ASP A 64 -9.55 8.46 -7.52
C ASP A 64 -9.96 7.27 -6.64
N ASP A 65 -8.99 6.42 -6.27
CA ASP A 65 -9.21 5.23 -5.45
C ASP A 65 -9.04 5.50 -3.95
N LEU A 66 -8.42 6.63 -3.57
CA LEU A 66 -8.16 7.02 -2.19
C LEU A 66 -9.42 6.99 -1.29
N PRO A 67 -10.62 7.41 -1.73
CA PRO A 67 -11.84 7.32 -0.92
C PRO A 67 -12.27 5.88 -0.59
N PHE A 68 -11.79 4.90 -1.35
CA PHE A 68 -12.10 3.48 -1.17
C PHE A 68 -11.08 2.76 -0.27
N ALA A 69 -9.94 3.38 0.01
CA ALA A 69 -8.94 2.91 0.96
C ALA A 69 -9.44 3.10 2.41
N LYS A 70 -10.39 2.27 2.84
CA LYS A 70 -10.97 2.34 4.19
C LYS A 70 -10.13 1.66 5.27
N SER A 71 -9.05 0.97 4.91
CA SER A 71 -8.21 0.24 5.85
C SER A 71 -6.73 0.40 5.51
N ALA A 72 -5.98 0.89 6.50
CA ALA A 72 -4.52 0.95 6.56
C ALA A 72 -3.85 2.01 5.67
N ALA A 73 -4.15 3.27 5.95
CA ALA A 73 -3.13 4.20 6.45
C ALA A 73 -3.85 5.49 6.90
N ARG A 74 -4.01 5.64 8.21
CA ARG A 74 -4.16 6.96 8.84
C ARG A 74 -2.79 7.45 9.24
#